data_AF-X0QQA8-F1
#
_entry.id   AF-X0QQA8-F1
#
_cell.length_a   1.000
_cell.length_b   1.000
_cell.length_c   1.000
_cell.angle_alpha   90.00
_cell.angle_beta   90.00
_cell.angle_gamma   90.00
#
_symmetry.space_group_name_H-M   'P 1'
#
loop_
_entity.id
_entity.type
_entity.pdbx_description
1 polymer ?
#
loop_
_entity_poly.entity_id
_entity_poly.type
_entity_poly.pdbx_seq_one_letter_code
_entity_poly.pdbx_strand_id
1 'polypeptide(L)'
;MILLIVSTVYFEIDLLRGALLTCFVTVVVYWMQGILSFETQVEAIFKGFKVMLYPLSTVIGGFFLKAINDELGMTMYVIEAITPYMTIIIFPAVIFAVMAFLTFATSSSWGLYVLAMPIVFPISLALGVSTPLMIGALLSASSFGSHACFFSDSSLLAAQGAGCSPMQHAFTQFPYAMLGAGLSVVTFLGLGYMMLKPIKLNQYGLNYCRYTLTNDEKLFVSKYESSFTYSITYLSIKGLRSCETLLWRLRK
;
A
#
# COMPACT_ATOMS: atom_id res chain seq x y z
N MET A 1 -17.93 0.65 -18.42
CA MET A 1 -16.61 0.09 -18.03
C MET A 1 -15.53 0.34 -19.08
N ILE A 2 -15.69 -0.11 -20.34
CA ILE A 2 -14.69 0.14 -21.40
C ILE A 2 -14.36 1.64 -21.56
N LEU A 3 -15.38 2.49 -21.61
CA LEU A 3 -15.22 3.95 -21.70
C LEU A 3 -14.36 4.53 -20.55
N LEU A 4 -14.54 4.01 -19.33
CA LEU A 4 -13.80 4.47 -18.16
C LEU A 4 -12.33 4.10 -18.23
N ILE A 5 -12.03 2.87 -18.66
CA ILE A 5 -10.66 2.39 -18.83
C ILE A 5 -9.95 3.24 -19.90
N VAL A 6 -10.57 3.45 -21.06
CA VAL A 6 -9.99 4.25 -22.15
C VAL A 6 -9.78 5.71 -21.72
N SER A 7 -10.76 6.31 -21.05
CA SER A 7 -10.65 7.70 -20.57
C SER A 7 -9.54 7.86 -19.52
N THR A 8 -9.39 6.88 -18.63
CA THR A 8 -8.34 6.91 -17.59
C THR A 8 -6.94 6.77 -18.19
N VAL A 9 -6.77 5.89 -19.19
CA VAL A 9 -5.49 5.74 -19.90
C VAL A 9 -5.14 7.01 -20.69
N TYR A 10 -6.14 7.67 -21.27
CA TYR A 10 -5.96 8.92 -22.01
C TYR A 10 -5.46 10.07 -21.12
N PHE A 11 -5.94 10.18 -19.88
CA PHE A 11 -5.54 11.22 -18.92
C PHE A 11 -4.35 10.81 -18.04
N GLU A 12 -3.36 10.10 -18.59
CA GLU A 12 -2.13 9.74 -17.85
C GLU A 12 -2.39 9.00 -16.52
N ILE A 13 -3.40 8.12 -16.47
CA ILE A 13 -3.79 7.33 -15.28
C ILE A 13 -4.41 8.20 -14.17
N ASP A 14 -4.95 9.38 -14.49
CA ASP A 14 -5.75 10.18 -13.57
C ASP A 14 -7.19 9.65 -13.52
N LEU A 15 -7.49 8.87 -12.48
CA LEU A 15 -8.80 8.24 -12.27
C LEU A 15 -9.91 9.28 -12.06
N LEU A 16 -9.62 10.45 -11.48
CA LEU A 16 -10.61 11.49 -11.23
C LEU A 16 -11.08 12.10 -12.55
N ARG A 17 -10.14 12.50 -13.41
CA ARG A 17 -10.44 13.05 -14.74
C ARG A 17 -11.13 12.02 -15.63
N GLY A 18 -10.66 10.77 -15.58
CA GLY A 18 -11.26 9.65 -16.30
C GLY A 18 -12.72 9.41 -15.89
N ALA A 19 -13.02 9.42 -14.59
CA ALA A 19 -14.37 9.24 -14.07
C ALA A 19 -15.31 10.40 -14.44
N LEU A 20 -14.84 11.65 -14.34
CA LEU A 20 -15.63 12.84 -14.72
C LEU A 20 -16.00 12.84 -16.21
N LEU A 21 -15.04 12.55 -17.09
CA LEU A 21 -15.31 12.43 -18.53
C LEU A 21 -16.29 11.29 -18.82
N THR A 22 -16.11 10.14 -18.18
CA THR A 22 -16.99 8.97 -18.35
C THR A 22 -18.42 9.30 -17.95
N CYS A 23 -18.62 9.95 -16.80
CA CYS A 23 -19.94 10.40 -16.36
C CYS A 23 -20.57 11.37 -17.37
N PHE A 24 -19.81 12.37 -17.84
CA PHE A 24 -20.29 13.34 -18.81
C PHE A 24 -20.75 12.67 -20.12
N VAL A 25 -19.91 11.81 -20.69
CA VAL A 25 -20.24 11.08 -21.93
C VAL A 25 -21.43 10.15 -21.73
N THR A 26 -21.57 9.50 -20.58
CA THR A 26 -22.71 8.62 -20.27
C THR A 26 -24.03 9.40 -20.26
N VAL A 27 -24.04 10.60 -19.67
CA VAL A 27 -25.21 11.50 -19.68
C VAL A 27 -25.60 11.88 -21.11
N VAL A 28 -24.63 12.27 -21.93
CA VAL A 28 -24.88 12.64 -23.34
C VAL A 28 -25.45 11.45 -24.14
N VAL A 29 -24.87 10.26 -23.99
CA VAL A 29 -25.32 9.06 -24.72
C VAL A 29 -26.74 8.67 -24.32
N TYR A 30 -27.07 8.64 -23.02
CA TYR A 30 -28.42 8.29 -22.57
C TYR A 30 -29.46 9.35 -22.93
N TRP A 31 -29.06 10.62 -23.00
CA TRP A 31 -29.92 11.68 -23.49
C TRP A 31 -30.19 11.53 -25.01
N MET A 32 -29.16 11.27 -25.82
CA MET A 32 -29.30 11.05 -27.27
C MET A 32 -30.12 9.80 -27.61
N GLN A 33 -30.03 8.75 -26.78
CA GLN A 33 -30.80 7.52 -26.97
C GLN A 33 -32.27 7.63 -26.51
N GLY A 34 -32.65 8.71 -25.83
CA GLY A 34 -34.02 8.92 -25.34
C GLY A 34 -34.48 7.91 -24.29
N ILE A 35 -33.56 7.17 -23.66
CA ILE A 35 -33.88 6.11 -22.70
C ILE A 35 -34.26 6.71 -21.33
N LEU A 36 -33.61 7.80 -20.93
CA LEU A 36 -33.80 8.47 -19.64
C LEU A 36 -33.90 9.98 -19.85
N SER A 37 -34.86 10.62 -19.17
CA SER A 37 -34.97 12.08 -19.14
C SER A 37 -33.75 12.71 -18.44
N PHE A 38 -33.40 13.93 -18.82
CA PHE A 38 -32.27 14.64 -18.21
C PHE A 38 -32.45 14.81 -16.68
N GLU A 39 -33.68 15.09 -16.24
CA GLU A 39 -34.01 15.22 -14.82
C GLU A 39 -33.72 13.94 -14.03
N THR A 40 -34.17 12.77 -14.54
CA THR A 40 -33.90 11.47 -13.90
C THR A 40 -32.41 11.13 -13.89
N GLN A 41 -31.65 11.52 -14.92
CA GLN A 41 -30.19 11.30 -14.95
C GLN A 41 -29.47 12.13 -13.87
N VAL A 42 -29.85 13.39 -13.71
CA VAL A 42 -29.28 14.27 -12.67
C VAL A 42 -29.66 13.77 -11.28
N GLU A 43 -30.91 13.37 -11.06
CA GLU A 43 -31.37 12.79 -9.80
C GLU A 43 -30.58 11.50 -9.46
N ALA A 44 -30.33 10.64 -10.45
CA ALA A 44 -29.53 9.43 -10.27
C ALA A 44 -28.08 9.73 -9.84
N ILE A 45 -27.45 10.79 -10.40
CA ILE A 45 -26.12 11.24 -9.99
C ILE A 45 -26.13 11.69 -8.52
N PHE A 46 -27.10 12.53 -8.13
CA PHE A 46 -27.22 12.98 -6.74
C PHE A 46 -27.52 11.84 -5.77
N LYS A 47 -28.35 10.87 -6.17
CA LYS A 47 -28.61 9.66 -5.39
C LYS A 47 -27.32 8.86 -5.17
N GLY A 48 -26.49 8.70 -6.21
CA GLY A 48 -25.18 8.06 -6.10
C GLY A 48 -24.27 8.78 -5.11
N PHE A 49 -24.21 10.11 -5.18
CA PHE A 49 -23.45 10.93 -4.23
C PHE A 49 -23.93 10.73 -2.79
N LYS A 50 -25.25 10.73 -2.56
CA LYS A 50 -25.86 10.53 -1.23
C LYS A 50 -25.50 9.18 -0.61
N VAL A 51 -25.47 8.10 -1.41
CA VAL A 51 -25.11 6.76 -0.94
C VAL A 51 -23.64 6.71 -0.47
N MET A 52 -22.75 7.46 -1.14
CA MET A 52 -21.31 7.48 -0.81
C MET A 52 -20.96 8.33 0.42
N LEU A 53 -21.87 9.17 0.94
CA LEU A 53 -21.59 10.01 2.10
C LEU A 53 -21.27 9.20 3.38
N TYR A 54 -21.96 8.08 3.59
CA TYR A 54 -21.77 7.24 4.78
C TYR A 54 -20.39 6.51 4.81
N PRO A 55 -19.95 5.87 3.71
CA PRO A 55 -18.58 5.37 3.61
C PRO A 55 -17.53 6.46 3.82
N LEU A 56 -17.75 7.63 3.21
CA LEU A 56 -16.78 8.72 3.22
C LEU A 56 -16.55 9.26 4.62
N SER A 57 -17.61 9.41 5.43
CA SER A 57 -17.47 9.81 6.84
C SER A 57 -16.70 8.80 7.68
N THR A 58 -16.85 7.51 7.39
CA THR A 58 -16.15 6.42 8.08
C THR A 58 -14.66 6.39 7.71
N VAL A 59 -14.34 6.57 6.42
CA VAL A 59 -12.96 6.67 5.93
C VAL A 59 -12.23 7.88 6.54
N ILE A 60 -12.90 9.03 6.67
CA ILE A 60 -12.34 10.20 7.36
C ILE A 60 -11.95 9.84 8.80
N GLY A 61 -12.82 9.14 9.54
CA GLY A 61 -12.50 8.64 10.88
C GLY A 61 -11.29 7.70 10.91
N GLY A 62 -11.17 6.81 9.91
CA GLY A 62 -10.00 5.95 9.74
C GLY A 62 -8.70 6.73 9.51
N PHE A 63 -8.73 7.79 8.69
CA PHE A 63 -7.57 8.67 8.48
C PHE A 63 -7.21 9.47 9.73
N PHE A 64 -8.16 9.89 10.55
CA PHE A 64 -7.88 10.50 11.85
C PHE A 64 -7.16 9.53 12.79
N LEU A 65 -7.65 8.30 12.92
CA LEU A 65 -7.02 7.26 13.74
C LEU A 65 -5.59 6.97 13.25
N LYS A 66 -5.41 6.88 11.93
CA LYS A 66 -4.10 6.72 11.31
C LYS A 66 -3.18 7.90 11.66
N ALA A 67 -3.64 9.15 11.51
CA ALA A 67 -2.83 10.33 11.74
C ALA A 67 -2.33 10.41 13.20
N ILE A 68 -3.22 10.11 14.16
CA ILE A 68 -2.86 10.02 15.57
C ILE A 68 -1.80 8.94 15.78
N ASN A 69 -1.99 7.77 15.18
CA ASN A 69 -1.06 6.65 15.33
C ASN A 69 0.33 6.92 14.72
N ASP A 70 0.36 7.63 13.59
CA ASP A 70 1.59 8.06 12.93
C ASP A 70 2.33 9.11 13.79
N GLU A 71 1.61 10.03 14.42
CA GLU A 71 2.16 11.04 15.34
C GLU A 71 2.73 10.42 16.64
N LEU A 72 2.09 9.35 17.14
CA LEU A 72 2.63 8.56 18.26
C LEU A 72 3.88 7.74 17.88
N GLY A 73 4.16 7.58 16.59
CA GLY A 73 5.28 6.74 16.12
C GLY A 73 5.08 5.25 16.43
N MET A 74 3.83 4.76 16.50
CA MET A 74 3.53 3.37 16.88
C MET A 74 4.30 2.34 16.03
N THR A 75 4.37 2.57 14.72
CA THR A 75 5.08 1.69 13.79
C THR A 75 6.57 1.58 14.15
N MET A 76 7.22 2.70 14.48
CA MET A 76 8.63 2.74 14.90
C MET A 76 8.81 1.96 16.22
N TYR A 77 7.99 2.31 17.22
CA TYR A 77 8.05 1.71 18.55
C TYR A 77 7.90 0.19 18.51
N VAL A 78 6.93 -0.30 17.75
CA VAL A 78 6.67 -1.74 17.64
C VAL A 78 7.82 -2.45 16.93
N ILE A 79 8.35 -1.92 15.82
CA ILE A 79 9.47 -2.56 15.11
C ILE A 79 10.72 -2.62 16.01
N GLU A 80 11.06 -1.54 16.70
CA GLU A 80 12.21 -1.48 17.61
C GLU A 80 12.06 -2.46 18.78
N ALA A 81 10.84 -2.58 19.35
CA ALA A 81 10.57 -3.49 20.46
C ALA A 81 10.76 -4.97 20.10
N ILE A 82 10.48 -5.36 18.84
CA ILE A 82 10.52 -6.77 18.43
C ILE A 82 11.86 -7.15 17.80
N THR A 83 12.60 -6.19 17.25
CA THR A 83 13.93 -6.37 16.67
C THR A 83 14.89 -7.22 17.53
N PRO A 84 15.03 -7.01 18.86
CA PRO A 84 15.97 -7.80 19.67
C PRO A 84 15.58 -9.27 19.87
N TYR A 85 14.31 -9.63 19.64
CA TYR A 85 13.82 -11.00 19.79
C TYR A 85 13.83 -11.80 18.48
N MET A 86 14.32 -11.20 17.39
CA MET A 86 14.24 -11.78 16.05
C MET A 86 15.47 -12.59 15.66
N THR A 87 15.24 -13.82 15.19
CA THR A 87 16.24 -14.65 14.51
C THR A 87 16.04 -14.57 12.99
N ILE A 88 17.10 -14.81 12.21
CA ILE A 88 17.09 -14.76 10.74
C ILE A 88 15.93 -15.57 10.12
N ILE A 89 15.57 -16.71 10.70
CA ILE A 89 14.48 -17.61 10.24
C ILE A 89 13.12 -16.94 10.32
N ILE A 90 12.83 -16.33 11.47
CA ILE A 90 11.49 -15.88 11.83
C ILE A 90 11.24 -14.44 11.38
N PHE A 91 12.30 -13.70 11.05
CA PHE A 91 12.25 -12.27 10.75
C PHE A 91 11.18 -11.90 9.70
N PRO A 92 11.10 -12.51 8.50
CA PRO A 92 10.09 -12.15 7.50
C PRO A 92 8.66 -12.45 7.97
N ALA A 93 8.46 -13.56 8.68
CA ALA A 93 7.15 -13.98 9.16
C ALA A 93 6.64 -13.10 10.31
N VAL A 94 7.53 -12.71 11.23
CA VAL A 94 7.18 -11.82 12.35
C VAL A 94 6.92 -10.41 11.83
N ILE A 95 7.75 -9.89 10.92
CA ILE A 95 7.49 -8.59 10.29
C ILE A 95 6.15 -8.62 9.56
N PHE A 96 5.85 -9.68 8.79
CA PHE A 96 4.53 -9.83 8.18
C PHE A 96 3.40 -9.77 9.23
N ALA A 97 3.47 -10.58 10.29
CA ALA A 97 2.41 -10.67 11.29
C ALA A 97 2.19 -9.36 12.06
N VAL A 98 3.28 -8.70 12.45
CA VAL A 98 3.24 -7.43 13.19
C VAL A 98 2.72 -6.32 12.31
N MET A 99 3.22 -6.22 11.08
CA MET A 99 2.77 -5.20 10.14
C MET A 99 1.33 -5.45 9.70
N ALA A 100 0.92 -6.70 9.57
CA ALA A 100 -0.47 -7.08 9.30
C ALA A 100 -1.40 -6.61 10.44
N PHE A 101 -0.96 -6.76 11.70
CA PHE A 101 -1.70 -6.25 12.85
C PHE A 101 -1.76 -4.71 12.88
N LEU A 102 -0.62 -4.04 12.64
CA LEU A 102 -0.55 -2.58 12.61
C LEU A 102 -1.40 -1.97 11.49
N THR A 103 -1.34 -2.54 10.30
CA THR A 103 -2.14 -2.11 9.14
C THR A 103 -3.64 -2.37 9.34
N PHE A 104 -4.00 -3.47 10.02
CA PHE A 104 -5.37 -3.72 10.46
C PHE A 104 -5.87 -2.66 11.47
N ALA A 105 -5.06 -2.37 12.49
CA ALA A 105 -5.43 -1.43 13.56
C ALA A 105 -5.55 0.03 13.08
N THR A 106 -4.71 0.43 12.13
CA THR A 106 -4.63 1.80 11.62
C THR A 106 -5.44 2.05 10.35
N SER A 107 -5.91 0.98 9.68
CA SER A 107 -6.56 1.07 8.37
C SER A 107 -5.70 1.75 7.30
N SER A 108 -4.37 1.57 7.35
CA SER A 108 -3.44 2.18 6.41
C SER A 108 -2.78 1.14 5.52
N SER A 109 -3.16 1.15 4.25
CA SER A 109 -2.61 0.25 3.24
C SER A 109 -1.30 0.78 2.66
N TRP A 110 -1.23 2.05 2.26
CA TRP A 110 -0.04 2.63 1.60
C TRP A 110 0.95 3.30 2.56
N GLY A 111 0.47 3.89 3.66
CA GLY A 111 1.34 4.70 4.53
C GLY A 111 2.28 3.87 5.40
N LEU A 112 1.82 2.72 5.90
CA LEU A 112 2.50 2.02 6.99
C LEU A 112 3.78 1.31 6.53
N TYR A 113 3.78 0.72 5.32
CA TYR A 113 4.98 0.09 4.80
C TYR A 113 6.01 1.13 4.30
N VAL A 114 5.59 2.32 3.84
CA VAL A 114 6.49 3.43 3.49
C VAL A 114 7.27 3.89 4.71
N LEU A 115 6.60 3.97 5.87
CA LEU A 115 7.23 4.27 7.14
C LEU A 115 8.13 3.12 7.65
N ALA A 116 7.73 1.87 7.43
CA ALA A 116 8.49 0.71 7.93
C ALA A 116 9.73 0.34 7.09
N MET A 117 9.70 0.57 5.77
CA MET A 117 10.82 0.26 4.87
C MET A 117 12.19 0.78 5.33
N PRO A 118 12.37 2.07 5.69
CA PRO A 118 13.68 2.61 6.09
C PRO A 118 14.24 1.97 7.38
N ILE A 119 13.43 1.26 8.16
CA ILE A 119 13.83 0.60 9.41
C ILE A 119 14.10 -0.88 9.15
N VAL A 120 13.16 -1.54 8.46
CA VAL A 120 13.18 -2.98 8.21
C VAL A 120 14.34 -3.34 7.28
N PHE A 121 14.67 -2.49 6.31
CA PHE A 121 15.74 -2.77 5.35
C PHE A 121 17.14 -2.80 5.99
N PRO A 122 17.58 -1.80 6.77
CA PRO A 122 18.86 -1.88 7.48
C PRO A 122 18.97 -3.11 8.39
N ILE A 123 17.89 -3.47 9.10
CA ILE A 123 17.85 -4.66 9.95
C ILE A 123 17.98 -5.93 9.11
N SER A 124 17.25 -6.01 7.99
CA SER A 124 17.33 -7.15 7.08
C SER A 124 18.73 -7.36 6.51
N LEU A 125 19.42 -6.27 6.16
CA LEU A 125 20.80 -6.29 5.66
C LEU A 125 21.78 -6.74 6.75
N ALA A 126 21.59 -6.30 7.99
CA ALA A 126 22.40 -6.71 9.13
C ALA A 126 22.22 -8.21 9.46
N LEU A 127 21.01 -8.74 9.28
CA LEU A 127 20.67 -10.15 9.47
C LEU A 127 20.99 -11.04 8.24
N GLY A 128 21.35 -10.44 7.10
CA GLY A 128 21.62 -11.18 5.86
C GLY A 128 20.38 -11.76 5.17
N VAL A 129 19.20 -11.22 5.46
CA VAL A 129 17.92 -11.59 4.83
C VAL A 129 17.79 -10.88 3.49
N SER A 130 17.34 -11.57 2.43
CA SER A 130 17.18 -10.94 1.11
C SER A 130 16.13 -9.82 1.12
N THR A 131 16.47 -8.67 0.55
CA THR A 131 15.58 -7.51 0.42
C THR A 131 14.25 -7.82 -0.31
N PRO A 132 14.23 -8.60 -1.42
CA PRO A 132 12.98 -8.96 -2.09
C PRO A 132 11.98 -9.74 -1.20
N LEU A 133 12.48 -10.60 -0.31
CA LEU A 133 11.64 -11.34 0.63
C LEU A 133 10.97 -10.40 1.64
N MET A 134 11.70 -9.39 2.11
CA MET A 134 11.17 -8.40 3.03
C MET A 134 10.17 -7.45 2.37
N ILE A 135 10.39 -7.08 1.11
CA ILE A 135 9.41 -6.33 0.31
C ILE A 135 8.12 -7.15 0.18
N GLY A 136 8.24 -8.44 -0.16
CA GLY A 136 7.10 -9.36 -0.21
C GLY A 136 6.34 -9.41 1.12
N ALA A 137 7.04 -9.57 2.24
CA ALA A 137 6.44 -9.59 3.57
C ALA A 137 5.69 -8.29 3.92
N LEU A 138 6.29 -7.13 3.64
CA LEU A 138 5.67 -5.82 3.89
C LEU A 138 4.44 -5.56 3.00
N LEU A 139 4.53 -5.88 1.71
CA LEU A 139 3.40 -5.70 0.78
C LEU A 139 2.25 -6.67 1.08
N SER A 140 2.55 -7.92 1.42
CA SER A 140 1.54 -8.89 1.84
C SER A 140 0.85 -8.45 3.13
N ALA A 141 1.59 -7.91 4.10
CA ALA A 141 1.01 -7.38 5.33
C ALA A 141 0.04 -6.22 5.07
N SER A 142 0.44 -5.28 4.19
CA SER A 142 -0.41 -4.17 3.75
C SER A 142 -1.70 -4.65 3.07
N SER A 143 -1.59 -5.60 2.14
CA SER A 143 -2.75 -6.16 1.43
C SER A 143 -3.71 -6.86 2.40
N PHE A 144 -3.18 -7.62 3.36
CA PHE A 144 -4.01 -8.21 4.41
C PHE A 144 -4.75 -7.14 5.23
N GLY A 145 -4.06 -6.06 5.65
CA GLY A 145 -4.66 -4.96 6.39
C GLY A 145 -5.86 -4.34 5.66
N SER A 146 -5.74 -4.11 4.35
CA SER A 146 -6.84 -3.58 3.51
C SER A 146 -8.09 -4.44 3.48
N HIS A 147 -7.93 -5.78 3.48
CA HIS A 147 -9.05 -6.71 3.37
C HIS A 147 -9.61 -7.15 4.71
N ALA A 148 -8.77 -7.19 5.76
CA ALA A 148 -9.18 -7.58 7.09
C ALA A 148 -9.82 -6.42 7.86
N CYS A 149 -9.35 -5.18 7.66
CA CYS A 149 -9.83 -4.02 8.41
C CYS A 149 -11.30 -3.68 8.09
N PHE A 150 -12.11 -3.58 9.15
CA PHE A 150 -13.57 -3.39 9.05
C PHE A 150 -13.98 -2.00 8.57
N PHE A 151 -13.09 -1.03 8.73
CA PHE A 151 -13.30 0.37 8.39
C PHE A 151 -12.30 0.88 7.33
N SER A 152 -11.64 -0.04 6.62
CA SER A 152 -10.84 0.32 5.44
C SER A 152 -11.73 0.83 4.32
N ASP A 153 -11.21 1.84 3.62
CA ASP A 153 -11.70 2.34 2.33
C ASP A 153 -12.10 1.22 1.36
N SER A 154 -11.29 0.17 1.27
CA SER A 154 -11.52 -0.98 0.40
C SER A 154 -12.78 -1.77 0.81
N SER A 155 -12.90 -2.10 2.10
CA SER A 155 -14.04 -2.83 2.68
C SER A 155 -15.34 -2.02 2.63
N LEU A 156 -15.26 -0.71 2.87
CA LEU A 156 -16.40 0.19 2.86
C LEU A 156 -16.99 0.35 1.45
N LEU A 157 -16.14 0.57 0.45
CA LEU A 157 -16.57 0.68 -0.95
C LEU A 157 -17.11 -0.66 -1.48
N ALA A 158 -16.48 -1.77 -1.11
CA ALA A 158 -16.96 -3.11 -1.46
C ALA A 158 -18.35 -3.40 -0.85
N ALA A 159 -18.58 -3.04 0.42
CA ALA A 159 -19.87 -3.20 1.07
C ALA A 159 -20.97 -2.36 0.41
N GLN A 160 -20.67 -1.11 0.02
CA GLN A 160 -21.63 -0.30 -0.74
C GLN A 160 -21.94 -0.88 -2.11
N GLY A 161 -20.93 -1.37 -2.83
CA GLY A 161 -21.12 -2.03 -4.13
C GLY A 161 -21.98 -3.30 -4.02
N ALA A 162 -21.88 -4.01 -2.90
CA ALA A 162 -22.69 -5.19 -2.58
C ALA A 162 -24.07 -4.87 -1.98
N GLY A 163 -24.34 -3.61 -1.62
CA GLY A 163 -25.60 -3.19 -0.99
C GLY A 163 -25.81 -3.73 0.43
N CYS A 164 -24.74 -4.10 1.15
CA CYS A 164 -24.81 -4.62 2.51
C CYS A 164 -24.13 -3.67 3.52
N SER A 165 -24.37 -3.87 4.81
CA SER A 165 -23.68 -3.07 5.82
C SER A 165 -22.17 -3.40 5.83
N PRO A 166 -21.28 -2.41 6.07
CA PRO A 166 -19.84 -2.65 6.14
C PRO A 166 -19.46 -3.72 7.15
N MET A 167 -20.16 -3.74 8.29
CA MET A 167 -19.95 -4.75 9.33
C MET A 167 -20.28 -6.17 8.85
N GLN A 168 -21.41 -6.35 8.14
CA GLN A 168 -21.77 -7.66 7.58
C GLN A 168 -20.78 -8.10 6.52
N HIS A 169 -20.37 -7.20 5.62
CA HIS A 169 -19.34 -7.49 4.63
C HIS A 169 -18.06 -7.97 5.31
N ALA A 170 -17.56 -7.18 6.26
CA ALA A 170 -16.37 -7.47 7.04
C ALA A 170 -16.41 -8.86 7.72
N PHE A 171 -17.49 -9.19 8.43
CA PHE A 171 -17.62 -10.49 9.09
C PHE A 171 -17.60 -11.67 8.13
N THR A 172 -18.15 -11.51 6.93
CA THR A 172 -18.10 -12.57 5.92
C THR A 172 -16.71 -12.72 5.30
N GLN A 173 -15.95 -11.64 5.15
CA GLN A 173 -14.62 -11.64 4.52
C GLN A 173 -13.49 -11.98 5.50
N PHE A 174 -13.62 -11.61 6.77
CA PHE A 174 -12.62 -11.83 7.81
C PHE A 174 -12.10 -13.28 7.91
N PRO A 175 -12.94 -14.34 7.88
CA PRO A 175 -12.44 -15.71 7.92
C PRO A 175 -11.56 -16.05 6.70
N TYR A 176 -11.90 -15.56 5.51
CA TYR A 176 -11.08 -15.76 4.31
C TYR A 176 -9.77 -14.98 4.39
N ALA A 177 -9.80 -13.75 4.93
CA ALA A 177 -8.59 -12.98 5.18
C ALA A 177 -7.65 -13.68 6.17
N MET A 178 -8.19 -14.27 7.24
CA MET A 178 -7.40 -15.04 8.22
C MET A 178 -6.75 -16.29 7.60
N LEU A 179 -7.45 -17.00 6.71
CA LEU A 179 -6.86 -18.12 5.97
C LEU A 179 -5.67 -17.66 5.12
N GLY A 180 -5.81 -16.52 4.43
CA GLY A 180 -4.72 -15.90 3.67
C GLY A 180 -3.54 -15.49 4.54
N ALA A 181 -3.79 -14.92 5.73
CA ALA A 181 -2.74 -14.60 6.69
C ALA A 181 -2.02 -15.86 7.21
N GLY A 182 -2.77 -16.91 7.54
CA GLY A 182 -2.18 -18.18 7.98
C GLY A 182 -1.27 -18.78 6.91
N LEU A 183 -1.73 -18.83 5.66
CA LEU A 183 -0.93 -19.31 4.54
C LEU A 183 0.32 -18.45 4.29
N SER A 184 0.19 -17.12 4.45
CA SER A 184 1.31 -16.18 4.31
C SER A 184 2.36 -16.40 5.39
N VAL A 185 1.96 -16.57 6.66
CA VAL A 185 2.89 -16.88 7.77
C VAL A 185 3.63 -18.18 7.50
N VAL A 186 2.93 -19.25 7.11
CA VAL A 186 3.55 -20.54 6.77
C VAL A 186 4.53 -20.39 5.61
N THR A 187 4.17 -19.63 4.58
CA THR A 187 5.03 -19.37 3.42
C THR A 187 6.28 -18.60 3.81
N PHE A 188 6.16 -17.52 4.59
CA PHE A 188 7.31 -16.73 5.03
C PHE A 188 8.21 -17.50 6.00
N LEU A 189 7.66 -18.33 6.87
CA LEU A 189 8.44 -19.25 7.70
C LEU A 189 9.18 -20.28 6.83
N GLY A 190 8.48 -20.90 5.88
CA GLY A 190 9.08 -21.85 4.93
C GLY A 190 10.25 -21.24 4.15
N LEU A 191 10.06 -20.03 3.62
CA LEU A 191 11.12 -19.28 2.93
C LEU A 191 12.27 -18.92 3.86
N GLY A 192 11.99 -18.53 5.11
CA GLY A 192 13.00 -18.29 6.14
C GLY A 192 13.84 -19.52 6.46
N TYR A 193 13.23 -20.71 6.56
CA TYR A 193 13.95 -21.97 6.72
C TYR A 193 14.76 -22.36 5.47
N MET A 194 14.24 -22.10 4.27
CA MET A 194 14.95 -22.36 3.01
C MET A 194 16.19 -21.48 2.86
N MET A 195 16.18 -20.24 3.39
CA MET A 195 17.37 -19.38 3.44
C MET A 195 18.48 -19.93 4.35
N LEU A 196 18.14 -20.76 5.34
CA LEU A 196 19.10 -21.34 6.26
C LEU A 196 19.76 -22.62 5.74
N LYS A 197 19.19 -23.26 4.72
CA LYS A 197 19.99 -24.18 3.92
C LYS A 197 21.06 -23.32 3.25
N PRO A 198 22.36 -23.60 3.46
CA PRO A 198 23.36 -22.92 2.67
C PRO A 198 22.98 -23.19 1.21
N ILE A 199 22.64 -22.14 0.48
CA ILE A 199 22.93 -22.10 -0.94
C ILE A 199 24.35 -22.61 -1.00
N LYS A 200 24.57 -23.78 -1.63
CA LYS A 200 25.91 -24.33 -1.80
C LYS A 200 26.68 -23.32 -2.66
N LEU A 201 27.24 -22.28 -2.04
CA LEU A 201 28.29 -21.44 -2.57
C LEU A 201 29.62 -22.20 -2.44
N ASN A 202 29.64 -23.47 -2.87
CA ASN A 202 30.86 -24.25 -3.00
C ASN A 202 31.27 -24.32 -4.47
N GLN A 203 31.43 -23.16 -5.11
CA GLN A 203 32.21 -23.02 -6.36
C GLN A 203 33.01 -21.71 -6.48
N TYR A 204 32.94 -20.75 -5.55
CA TYR A 204 33.63 -19.46 -5.71
C TYR A 204 34.34 -18.90 -4.46
N GLY A 205 34.78 -19.75 -3.52
CA GLY A 205 35.87 -19.40 -2.58
C GLY A 205 35.75 -18.06 -1.82
N LEU A 206 34.56 -17.65 -1.39
CA LEU A 206 34.35 -16.40 -0.65
C LEU A 206 33.94 -16.68 0.79
N ASN A 207 34.94 -16.65 1.66
CA ASN A 207 34.80 -16.56 3.11
C ASN A 207 34.06 -15.25 3.46
N TYR A 208 33.04 -15.34 4.32
CA TYR A 208 32.40 -14.25 5.07
C TYR A 208 32.67 -12.84 4.54
N CYS A 209 31.97 -12.41 3.50
CA CYS A 209 31.99 -11.02 3.06
C CYS A 209 30.56 -10.47 3.07
N ARG A 210 30.29 -9.66 4.11
CA ARG A 210 29.55 -8.39 4.09
C ARG A 210 28.82 -8.19 2.75
N TYR A 211 27.49 -8.23 2.74
CA TYR A 211 26.67 -7.87 1.58
C TYR A 211 27.05 -6.45 1.13
N THR A 212 28.05 -6.35 0.25
CA THR A 212 28.28 -5.18 -0.57
C THR A 212 27.11 -5.17 -1.54
N LEU A 213 26.11 -4.32 -1.27
CA LEU A 213 25.02 -4.03 -2.19
C LEU A 213 25.56 -4.02 -3.62
N THR A 214 25.11 -4.95 -4.45
CA THR A 214 25.41 -4.95 -5.89
C THR A 214 24.93 -3.62 -6.46
N ASN A 215 25.64 -3.07 -7.45
CA ASN A 215 25.28 -1.76 -8.02
C ASN A 215 23.83 -1.73 -8.54
N ASP A 216 23.26 -2.88 -8.92
CA ASP A 216 21.86 -3.03 -9.31
C ASP A 216 20.87 -2.88 -8.14
N GLU A 217 21.18 -3.36 -6.93
CA GLU A 217 20.35 -3.15 -5.74
C GLU A 217 20.47 -1.72 -5.21
N LYS A 218 21.65 -1.08 -5.31
CA LYS A 218 21.78 0.37 -5.04
C LYS A 218 20.98 1.20 -6.03
N LEU A 219 20.97 0.80 -7.31
CA LEU A 219 20.15 1.43 -8.34
C LEU A 219 18.67 1.18 -8.07
N PHE A 220 18.26 -0.01 -7.61
CA PHE A 220 16.86 -0.32 -7.31
C PHE A 220 16.36 0.46 -6.11
N VAL A 221 17.11 0.52 -5.01
CA VAL A 221 16.78 1.33 -3.82
C VAL A 221 16.77 2.83 -4.17
N SER A 222 17.78 3.33 -4.90
CA SER A 222 17.82 4.73 -5.38
C SER A 222 16.69 5.06 -6.35
N LYS A 223 16.31 4.13 -7.23
CA LYS A 223 15.23 4.32 -8.21
C LYS A 223 13.86 4.23 -7.53
N TYR A 224 13.69 3.40 -6.51
CA TYR A 224 12.45 3.35 -5.70
C TYR A 224 12.31 4.59 -4.81
N GLU A 225 13.37 5.01 -4.15
CA GLU A 225 13.44 6.27 -3.38
C GLU A 225 13.11 7.46 -4.30
N SER A 226 13.67 7.48 -5.51
CA SER A 226 13.34 8.52 -6.51
C SER A 226 11.91 8.42 -7.05
N SER A 227 11.37 7.24 -7.41
CA SER A 227 9.99 7.07 -7.90
C SER A 227 8.94 7.46 -6.85
N PHE A 228 9.23 7.28 -5.57
CA PHE A 228 8.33 7.69 -4.48
C PHE A 228 8.46 9.18 -4.14
N THR A 229 9.68 9.75 -4.21
CA THR A 229 9.87 11.21 -4.16
C THR A 229 9.15 11.87 -5.32
N TYR A 230 9.23 11.37 -6.56
CA TYR A 230 8.51 11.96 -7.69
C TYR A 230 6.99 11.99 -7.44
N SER A 231 6.37 10.92 -6.92
CA SER A 231 4.92 10.90 -6.69
C SER A 231 4.44 11.88 -5.60
N ILE A 232 5.24 12.13 -4.56
CA ILE A 232 4.93 13.11 -3.49
C ILE A 232 5.31 14.54 -3.90
N THR A 233 6.38 14.70 -4.67
CA THR A 233 6.88 16.00 -5.16
C THR A 233 6.02 16.57 -6.30
N TYR A 234 5.42 15.74 -7.15
CA TYR A 234 4.52 16.21 -8.23
C TYR A 234 3.20 16.81 -7.71
N LEU A 235 2.75 16.48 -6.48
CA LEU A 235 1.59 17.12 -5.86
C LEU A 235 1.92 18.39 -5.07
N SER A 236 3.20 18.70 -4.82
CA SER A 236 3.61 19.86 -4.01
C SER A 236 4.42 20.92 -4.78
N ILE A 237 5.07 20.59 -5.90
CA ILE A 237 5.96 21.51 -6.64
C ILE A 237 5.35 21.96 -7.99
N LYS A 238 4.14 22.53 -7.96
CA LYS A 238 3.75 23.59 -8.93
C LYS A 238 3.89 25.00 -8.35
N GLY A 239 4.41 25.15 -7.13
CA GLY A 239 4.39 26.40 -6.37
C GLY A 239 5.69 27.21 -6.23
N LEU A 240 6.90 26.63 -6.26
CA LEU A 240 8.13 27.36 -5.90
C LEU A 240 9.36 26.90 -6.74
N ARG A 241 9.40 27.30 -8.02
CA ARG A 241 10.63 27.31 -8.83
C ARG A 241 11.52 28.48 -8.37
N SER A 242 12.56 28.25 -7.55
CA SER A 242 13.75 29.15 -7.56
C SER A 242 14.99 28.74 -6.77
N CYS A 243 15.06 27.62 -6.02
CA CYS A 243 16.17 27.40 -5.06
C CYS A 243 17.12 26.21 -5.31
N GLU A 244 17.04 25.50 -6.44
CA GLU A 244 17.87 24.28 -6.63
C GLU A 244 19.29 24.52 -7.20
N THR A 245 19.70 25.76 -7.48
CA THR A 245 21.03 26.00 -8.09
C THR A 245 22.17 26.18 -7.08
N LEU A 246 21.91 26.22 -5.77
CA LEU A 246 22.96 26.56 -4.77
C LEU A 246 23.59 25.38 -4.01
N LEU A 247 22.96 24.20 -3.94
CA LEU A 247 23.42 23.11 -3.05
C LEU A 247 24.44 22.13 -3.67
N TRP A 248 24.75 22.27 -4.97
CA TRP A 248 25.70 21.40 -5.68
C TRP A 248 27.19 21.76 -5.47
N ARG A 249 27.53 22.81 -4.69
CA ARG A 249 28.92 23.31 -4.53
C ARG A 249 29.64 22.99 -3.20
N LEU A 250 29.03 22.27 -2.25
CA LEU A 250 29.64 22.01 -0.93
C LEU A 250 29.77 20.53 -0.53
N ARG A 251 30.05 19.65 -1.49
CA ARG A 251 30.54 18.30 -1.20
C ARG A 251 31.70 17.90 -2.12
N LYS A 252 32.76 18.72 -2.07
CA LYS A 252 34.14 18.29 -2.22
C LYS A 252 34.83 18.51 -0.88
#